data_AF-A0A671MMV9-F1
#
_entry.id   AF-A0A671MMV9-F1
#
_cell.length_a   1.000
_cell.length_b   1.000
_cell.length_c   1.000
_cell.angle_alpha   90.00
_cell.angle_beta   90.00
_cell.angle_gamma   90.00
#
_symmetry.space_group_name_H-M   'P 1'
#
loop_
_entity.id
_entity.type
_entity.pdbx_description
1 polymer ?
#
loop_
_entity_poly.entity_id
_entity_poly.type
_entity_poly.pdbx_seq_one_letter_code
_entity_poly.pdbx_strand_id
1 'polypeptide(L)'
;YLIYFLLFLQCARGPPYWCQNVKTASLCGAVQHCQQSVWNKPQMKSVPCDLCKEVLVVVEQLLKDNATEGELLGYMEKACQLIPDEGMADQCKDIVDNYFPVLMDIIQGELVSTSFPSLLTN
;
A
#
# COMPACT_ATOMS: atom_id res chain seq x y z
N TYR A 1 -13.32 -2.42 24.58
CA TYR A 1 -14.27 -1.28 24.55
C TYR A 1 -13.59 0.08 24.42
N LEU A 2 -12.61 0.44 25.27
CA LEU A 2 -11.93 1.76 25.19
C LEU A 2 -11.18 1.98 23.86
N ILE A 3 -10.47 0.96 23.36
CA ILE A 3 -9.74 1.03 22.08
C ILE A 3 -10.71 1.25 20.89
N TYR A 4 -11.83 0.53 20.88
CA TYR A 4 -12.87 0.69 19.84
C TYR A 4 -13.52 2.08 19.89
N PHE A 5 -13.75 2.63 21.09
CA PHE A 5 -14.27 3.98 21.25
C PHE A 5 -13.29 5.05 20.76
N LEU A 6 -11.99 4.89 21.06
CA LEU A 6 -10.94 5.78 20.55
C LEU A 6 -10.83 5.69 19.02
N LEU A 7 -10.93 4.49 18.44
CA LEU A 7 -10.93 4.29 16.99
C LEU A 7 -12.12 4.98 16.32
N PHE A 8 -13.32 4.84 16.89
CA PHE A 8 -14.52 5.52 16.39
C PHE A 8 -14.37 7.06 16.41
N LEU A 9 -13.83 7.60 17.50
CA LEU A 9 -13.59 9.05 17.63
C LEU A 9 -12.55 9.55 16.61
N GLN A 10 -11.54 8.75 16.30
CA GLN A 10 -10.54 9.08 15.30
C GLN A 10 -11.15 9.14 13.89
N CYS A 11 -11.94 8.13 13.48
CA CYS A 11 -12.61 8.14 12.18
C CYS A 11 -13.64 9.28 12.04
N ALA A 12 -14.26 9.72 13.14
CA ALA A 12 -15.17 10.86 13.16
C ALA A 12 -14.51 12.22 12.81
N ARG A 13 -13.18 12.32 12.79
CA ARG A 13 -12.46 13.53 12.33
C ARG A 13 -12.62 13.82 10.83
N GLY A 14 -13.19 12.90 10.06
CA GLY A 14 -13.54 13.12 8.66
C GLY A 14 -12.39 12.88 7.67
N PRO A 15 -12.62 13.15 6.36
CA PRO A 15 -11.75 12.72 5.26
C PRO A 15 -10.27 13.07 5.40
N PRO A 16 -9.89 14.24 5.96
CA PRO A 16 -8.48 14.56 6.17
C PRO A 16 -7.74 13.54 7.04
N TYR A 17 -8.45 12.89 7.98
CA TYR A 17 -7.87 11.86 8.85
C TYR A 17 -7.80 10.50 8.16
N TRP A 18 -8.94 10.00 7.66
CA TRP A 18 -8.99 8.65 7.13
C TRP A 18 -8.39 8.51 5.73
N CYS A 19 -8.28 9.59 4.94
CA CYS A 19 -7.54 9.57 3.66
C CYS A 19 -6.08 10.02 3.77
N GLN A 20 -5.55 10.15 4.99
CA GLN A 20 -4.13 10.46 5.19
C GLN A 20 -3.22 9.36 4.64
N ASN A 21 -3.60 8.09 4.85
CA ASN A 21 -2.87 6.92 4.37
C ASN A 21 -3.78 5.69 4.32
N VAL A 22 -3.29 4.61 3.71
CA VAL A 22 -4.06 3.39 3.47
C VAL A 22 -4.43 2.63 4.75
N LYS A 23 -3.57 2.65 5.77
CA LYS A 23 -3.83 2.00 7.06
C LYS A 23 -5.04 2.60 7.75
N THR A 24 -5.09 3.92 7.88
CA THR A 24 -6.23 4.60 8.50
C THR A 24 -7.50 4.46 7.67
N ALA A 25 -7.39 4.50 6.33
CA ALA A 25 -8.54 4.32 5.46
C ALA A 25 -9.16 2.93 5.60
N SER A 26 -8.33 1.88 5.70
CA SER A 26 -8.77 0.51 5.93
C SER A 26 -9.46 0.37 7.29
N LEU A 27 -8.81 0.87 8.35
CA LEU A 27 -9.37 0.86 9.71
C LEU A 27 -10.72 1.58 9.82
N CYS A 28 -10.93 2.66 9.06
CA CYS A 28 -12.17 3.42 9.03
C CYS A 28 -13.17 2.95 7.96
N GLY A 29 -12.88 1.87 7.22
CA GLY A 29 -13.79 1.32 6.20
C GLY A 29 -14.00 2.25 4.99
N ALA A 30 -12.97 3.03 4.65
CA ALA A 30 -13.13 4.22 3.83
C ALA A 30 -12.16 4.28 2.63
N VAL A 31 -11.44 3.17 2.39
CA VAL A 31 -10.47 2.97 1.29
C VAL A 31 -11.04 3.40 -0.07
N GLN A 32 -12.22 2.89 -0.43
CA GLN A 32 -12.85 3.16 -1.72
C GLN A 32 -13.09 4.66 -1.94
N HIS A 33 -13.56 5.38 -0.92
CA HIS A 33 -13.75 6.83 -1.04
C HIS A 33 -12.42 7.56 -1.21
N CYS A 34 -11.38 7.18 -0.46
CA CYS A 34 -10.06 7.82 -0.59
C CYS A 34 -9.43 7.57 -1.96
N GLN A 35 -9.51 6.35 -2.48
CA GLN A 35 -9.05 6.00 -3.83
C GLN A 35 -9.71 6.90 -4.87
N GLN A 36 -11.03 7.02 -4.85
CA GLN A 36 -11.79 7.73 -5.87
C GLN A 36 -11.77 9.26 -5.73
N SER A 37 -11.57 9.79 -4.52
CA SER A 37 -11.77 11.22 -4.25
C SER A 37 -10.48 11.98 -3.92
N VAL A 38 -9.46 11.28 -3.44
CA VAL A 38 -8.23 11.88 -2.89
C VAL A 38 -6.97 11.37 -3.58
N TRP A 39 -6.80 10.04 -3.66
CA TRP A 39 -5.56 9.41 -4.13
C TRP A 39 -5.48 9.20 -5.64
N ASN A 40 -6.61 9.31 -6.36
CA ASN A 40 -6.59 9.32 -7.84
C ASN A 40 -5.88 10.55 -8.43
N LYS A 41 -5.56 11.55 -7.62
CA LYS A 41 -4.77 12.72 -8.04
C LYS A 41 -3.28 12.41 -7.85
N PRO A 42 -2.42 12.72 -8.83
CA PRO A 42 -0.99 12.55 -8.66
C PRO A 42 -0.47 13.48 -7.55
N GLN A 43 -0.10 12.91 -6.40
CA GLN A 43 0.42 13.63 -5.22
C GLN A 43 1.96 13.70 -5.18
N MET A 44 2.65 12.77 -5.85
CA MET A 44 4.12 12.76 -5.91
C MET A 44 4.60 13.71 -7.00
N LYS A 45 5.53 14.62 -6.67
CA LYS A 45 6.42 15.23 -7.66
C LYS A 45 7.01 14.08 -8.47
N SER A 46 6.75 14.07 -9.77
CA SER A 46 6.86 12.93 -10.68
C SER A 46 8.01 11.98 -10.32
N VAL A 47 7.66 10.76 -9.91
CA VAL A 47 8.58 9.62 -9.98
C VAL A 47 9.11 9.58 -11.41
N PRO A 48 10.44 9.53 -11.65
CA PRO A 48 10.99 9.46 -13.00
C PRO A 48 10.33 8.32 -13.79
N CYS A 49 9.94 8.58 -15.04
CA CYS A 49 9.24 7.59 -15.85
C CYS A 49 10.02 6.27 -15.96
N ASP A 50 11.35 6.34 -16.02
CA ASP A 50 12.19 5.15 -16.14
C ASP A 50 12.18 4.32 -14.84
N LEU A 51 12.21 4.98 -13.68
CA LEU A 51 12.06 4.31 -12.39
C LEU A 51 10.68 3.64 -12.26
N CYS A 52 9.62 4.31 -12.72
CA CYS A 52 8.28 3.71 -12.73
C CYS A 52 8.23 2.45 -13.62
N LYS A 53 8.85 2.49 -14.81
CA LYS A 53 8.90 1.35 -15.73
C LYS A 53 9.70 0.18 -15.15
N GLU A 54 10.85 0.43 -14.54
CA GLU A 54 11.65 -0.60 -13.90
C GLU A 54 10.88 -1.30 -12.78
N VAL A 55 10.17 -0.53 -11.94
CA VAL A 55 9.29 -1.08 -10.90
C VAL A 55 8.19 -1.94 -11.51
N LEU A 56 7.53 -1.49 -12.57
CA LEU A 56 6.48 -2.27 -13.24
C LEU A 56 6.99 -3.60 -13.81
N VAL A 57 8.19 -3.62 -14.39
CA VAL A 57 8.83 -4.86 -14.88
C VAL A 57 9.04 -5.86 -13.76
N VAL A 58 9.53 -5.40 -12.59
CA VAL A 58 9.73 -6.27 -11.43
C VAL A 58 8.40 -6.79 -10.90
N VAL A 59 7.38 -5.92 -10.80
CA VAL A 59 6.03 -6.33 -10.36
C VAL A 59 5.45 -7.40 -11.29
N GLU A 60 5.57 -7.23 -12.60
CA GLU A 60 5.10 -8.23 -13.56
C GLU A 60 5.79 -9.59 -13.42
N GLN A 61 7.10 -9.60 -13.15
CA GLN A 61 7.85 -10.84 -12.93
C GLN A 61 7.38 -11.55 -11.66
N LEU A 62 7.23 -10.81 -10.56
CA LEU A 62 6.76 -11.35 -9.29
C LEU A 62 5.33 -11.93 -9.40
N LEU A 63 4.46 -11.30 -10.20
CA LEU A 63 3.12 -11.82 -10.48
C LEU A 63 3.15 -13.12 -11.31
N LYS A 64 4.09 -13.25 -12.26
CA LYS A 64 4.24 -14.47 -13.08
C LYS A 64 4.81 -15.65 -12.30
N ASP A 65 5.66 -15.37 -11.33
CA ASP A 65 6.32 -16.41 -10.53
C ASP A 65 5.42 -16.99 -9.42
N ASN A 66 4.15 -16.57 -9.36
CA ASN A 66 3.20 -16.93 -8.29
C ASN A 66 3.77 -16.63 -6.89
N ALA A 67 4.45 -15.48 -6.76
CA ALA A 67 5.04 -15.09 -5.49
C ALA A 67 3.97 -15.05 -4.40
N THR A 68 4.26 -15.70 -3.27
CA THR A 68 3.41 -15.70 -2.09
C THR A 68 3.54 -14.38 -1.34
N GLU A 69 2.53 -14.05 -0.53
CA GLU A 69 2.57 -12.87 0.35
C GLU A 69 3.83 -12.85 1.22
N GLY A 70 4.27 -14.01 1.73
CA GLY A 70 5.49 -14.13 2.52
C GLY A 70 6.78 -13.86 1.71
N GLU A 71 6.82 -14.25 0.44
CA GLU A 71 7.97 -13.93 -0.43
C GLU A 71 8.03 -12.44 -0.76
N LEU A 72 6.89 -11.81 -1.02
CA LEU A 72 6.79 -10.37 -1.23
C LEU A 72 7.21 -9.58 0.00
N LEU A 73 6.76 -9.99 1.20
CA LEU A 73 7.21 -9.41 2.46
C LEU A 73 8.73 -9.52 2.59
N GLY A 74 9.29 -10.70 2.33
CA GLY A 74 10.73 -10.94 2.39
C GLY A 74 11.54 -10.07 1.42
N TYR A 75 11.01 -9.74 0.24
CA TYR A 75 11.64 -8.78 -0.66
C TYR A 75 11.63 -7.35 -0.10
N MET A 76 10.52 -6.92 0.50
CA MET A 76 10.41 -5.58 1.09
C MET A 76 11.32 -5.44 2.32
N GLU A 77 11.41 -6.46 3.18
CA GLU A 77 12.33 -6.49 4.31
C GLU A 77 13.79 -6.42 3.86
N LYS A 78 14.15 -7.17 2.81
CA LYS A 78 15.50 -7.10 2.21
C LYS A 78 15.80 -5.71 1.65
N ALA A 79 14.82 -5.06 1.03
CA ALA A 79 15.01 -3.69 0.53
C ALA A 79 15.35 -2.72 1.67
N CYS A 80 14.71 -2.86 2.83
CA CYS A 80 15.05 -2.06 4.01
C CYS A 80 16.47 -2.33 4.53
N GLN A 81 16.99 -3.56 4.40
CA GLN A 81 18.36 -3.90 4.80
C GLN A 81 19.44 -3.29 3.89
N LEU A 82 19.09 -2.89 2.67
CA LEU A 82 20.01 -2.23 1.74
C LEU A 82 20.21 -0.74 2.07
N ILE A 83 19.42 -0.18 2.97
CA ILE A 83 19.53 1.21 3.40
C ILE A 83 20.74 1.33 4.36
N PRO A 84 21.78 2.10 4.02
CA PRO A 84 22.99 2.17 4.85
C PRO A 84 22.79 2.91 6.18
N ASP A 85 21.82 3.81 6.25
CA ASP A 85 21.48 4.55 7.46
C ASP A 85 20.54 3.71 8.34
N GLU A 86 20.98 3.36 9.54
CA GLU A 86 20.22 2.49 10.46
C GLU A 86 18.87 3.11 10.86
N GLY A 87 18.83 4.44 11.06
CA GLY A 87 17.59 5.12 11.42
C GLY A 87 16.55 5.07 10.29
N MET A 88 16.97 5.21 9.04
CA MET A 88 16.10 5.05 7.87
C MET A 88 15.74 3.59 7.61
N ALA A 89 16.64 2.65 7.89
CA ALA A 89 16.37 1.22 7.76
C ALA A 89 15.28 0.77 8.75
N ASP A 90 15.32 1.26 9.99
CA ASP A 90 14.28 0.97 10.99
C ASP A 90 12.94 1.61 10.62
N GLN A 91 12.95 2.86 10.16
CA GLN A 91 11.74 3.50 9.64
C GLN A 91 11.15 2.75 8.44
N CYS A 92 11.99 2.21 7.56
CA CYS A 92 11.55 1.38 6.45
C CYS A 92 10.85 0.12 6.93
N LYS A 93 11.44 -0.60 7.90
CA LYS A 93 10.83 -1.80 8.49
C LYS A 93 9.49 -1.48 9.14
N ASP A 94 9.42 -0.40 9.92
CA ASP A 94 8.16 0.05 10.52
C ASP A 94 7.09 0.31 9.45
N ILE A 95 7.46 0.86 8.30
CA ILE A 95 6.52 1.07 7.20
C ILE A 95 6.09 -0.29 6.60
N VAL A 96 7.03 -1.18 6.32
CA VAL A 96 6.72 -2.50 5.77
C VAL A 96 5.76 -3.25 6.69
N ASP A 97 6.08 -3.36 7.98
CA ASP A 97 5.27 -4.11 8.96
C ASP A 97 3.86 -3.54 9.13
N ASN A 98 3.72 -2.22 9.09
CA ASN A 98 2.44 -1.56 9.35
C ASN A 98 1.53 -1.46 8.13
N TYR A 99 2.10 -1.43 6.92
CA TYR A 99 1.35 -1.15 5.70
C TYR A 99 1.24 -2.35 4.78
N PHE A 100 2.23 -3.25 4.75
CA PHE A 100 2.22 -4.41 3.86
C PHE A 100 0.98 -5.29 4.01
N PRO A 101 0.54 -5.71 5.23
CA PRO A 101 -0.64 -6.55 5.37
C PRO A 101 -1.92 -5.85 4.87
N VAL A 102 -2.05 -4.56 5.17
CA VAL A 102 -3.20 -3.76 4.74
C VAL A 102 -3.24 -3.61 3.22
N LEU A 103 -2.08 -3.41 2.59
CA LEU A 103 -1.96 -3.34 1.14
C LEU A 103 -2.30 -4.68 0.49
N MET A 104 -1.90 -5.80 1.09
CA MET A 104 -2.20 -7.10 0.55
C MET A 104 -3.68 -7.45 0.60
N ASP A 105 -4.36 -7.12 1.70
CA ASP A 105 -5.82 -7.25 1.81
C ASP A 105 -6.55 -6.43 0.72
N ILE A 106 -6.07 -5.22 0.43
CA ILE A 106 -6.66 -4.36 -0.60
C ILE A 106 -6.41 -4.93 -2.00
N ILE A 107 -5.18 -5.34 -2.30
CA ILE A 107 -4.81 -5.91 -3.61
C ILE A 107 -5.59 -7.18 -3.87
N GLN A 108 -5.69 -8.09 -2.89
CA GLN A 108 -6.51 -9.29 -3.03
C GLN A 108 -8.00 -8.93 -3.24
N GLY A 109 -8.50 -7.93 -2.52
CA GLY A 109 -9.85 -7.40 -2.74
C GLY A 109 -10.08 -6.89 -4.18
N GLU A 110 -9.10 -6.19 -4.75
CA GLU A 110 -9.15 -5.66 -6.12
C GLU A 110 -9.00 -6.74 -7.20
N LEU A 111 -8.13 -7.74 -6.96
CA LEU A 111 -7.94 -8.91 -7.83
C LEU A 111 -9.24 -9.75 -7.90
N VAL A 112 -9.93 -9.89 -6.77
CA VAL A 112 -11.24 -10.57 -6.70
C VAL A 112 -12.33 -9.73 -7.37
N SER A 113 -12.23 -8.39 -7.32
CA SER A 113 -13.16 -7.47 -7.98
C SER A 113 -12.76 -7.12 -9.43
N THR A 114 -12.33 -8.09 -10.25
CA THR A 114 -12.32 -8.03 -11.74
C THR A 114 -11.59 -6.86 -12.46
N SER A 115 -10.92 -5.92 -11.78
CA SER A 115 -10.31 -4.73 -12.40
C SER A 115 -8.84 -4.91 -12.83
N PHE A 116 -8.16 -5.92 -12.27
CA PHE A 116 -6.76 -6.22 -12.61
C PHE A 116 -6.59 -6.92 -13.98
N PRO A 117 -7.45 -7.89 -14.39
CA PRO A 117 -7.34 -8.52 -15.72
C PRO A 117 -7.44 -7.51 -16.88
N SER A 118 -8.20 -6.42 -16.73
CA SER A 118 -8.34 -5.38 -17.76
C SER A 118 -7.09 -4.51 -17.97
N LEU A 119 -6.13 -4.51 -17.01
CA LEU A 119 -4.84 -3.83 -17.16
C LEU A 119 -3.80 -4.70 -17.87
N LEU A 120 -4.02 -6.01 -17.96
CA LEU A 120 -3.16 -6.97 -18.67
C LEU A 120 -3.59 -7.21 -20.13
N THR A 121 -4.65 -6.54 -20.61
CA THR A 121 -5.19 -6.70 -21.96
C THR A 121 -4.99 -5.48 -22.88
N ASN A 122 -3.88 -4.75 -22.74
CA ASN A 122 -3.38 -3.88 -23.81
C ASN A 122 -1.95 -4.24 -24.19
#